data_AF-A0A9Q1BDP8-F1
#
_entry.id   AF-A0A9Q1BDP8-F1
#
_cell.length_a   1.000
_cell.length_b   1.000
_cell.length_c   1.000
_cell.angle_alpha   90.00
_cell.angle_beta   90.00
_cell.angle_gamma   90.00
#
_symmetry.space_group_name_H-M   'P 1'
#
loop_
_entity.id
_entity.type
_entity.pdbx_description
1 polymer ?
#
loop_
_entity_poly.entity_id
_entity_poly.type
_entity_poly.pdbx_seq_one_letter_code
_entity_poly.pdbx_strand_id
1 'polypeptide(L)'
;MTMDAEDTAPLTDNERVNSKRKVPFLLLVVMWSLGVIDWSPPKNRGSHDIFPRPLIGNLKLRRRPFFVFSAAFIFTMTFTSYFGAATYFMCFVGLKQHFLRFVIVIVCYWPSFISGTVFTLHALIKNNCRKSRRETKKTSWITLFQESTFLERLSYLENYKMFPVPKPFVFVFFHFCELLFSFVIVIIYIEVYNKCLTWLSYIWIAAQLIVLTHFANFCYFLYLQRIILEDEYEQTETFIEANRGNLEECTEAVTKFFCNYYQLRKLFLLWLSIIFFSITFGIAAYITWSYKKQDVAGFTVLSTQFPLHPQGMKKACPYSCDDPKYLENQSHRLIFTILALGKLFTPAILSFNVTKGLDIKYMWNRLILRLHLMSKTGESDFWNPLIKYTEELHPKTTMDTKLRFIIPVLGLAFGFLGGWKNQT
;
A
#
# COMPACT_ATOMS: atom_id res chain seq x y z
N MET A 1 -2.77 62.12 -21.27
CA MET A 1 -3.19 60.89 -20.56
C MET A 1 -1.91 60.21 -20.08
N THR A 2 -1.48 60.57 -18.89
CA THR A 2 -0.35 59.98 -18.17
C THR A 2 -0.89 58.80 -17.38
N MET A 3 -0.43 57.59 -17.68
CA MET A 3 -0.70 56.41 -16.86
C MET A 3 0.34 56.37 -15.75
N ASP A 4 -0.14 56.52 -14.52
CA ASP A 4 0.64 56.32 -13.30
C ASP A 4 1.11 54.87 -13.23
N ALA A 5 2.41 54.71 -13.06
CA ALA A 5 3.02 53.45 -12.67
C ALA A 5 2.79 53.26 -11.17
N GLU A 6 1.90 52.33 -10.81
CA GLU A 6 1.83 51.83 -9.44
C GLU A 6 3.07 50.97 -9.15
N ASP A 7 3.93 51.50 -8.29
CA ASP A 7 5.03 50.81 -7.63
C ASP A 7 4.52 49.61 -6.82
N THR A 8 4.46 48.43 -7.43
CA THR A 8 4.43 47.18 -6.66
C THR A 8 5.85 46.87 -6.18
N ALA A 9 6.15 47.27 -4.94
CA ALA A 9 7.35 46.85 -4.24
C ALA A 9 7.47 45.32 -4.23
N PRO A 10 8.67 44.75 -4.44
CA PRO A 10 8.87 43.31 -4.33
C PRO A 10 8.70 42.90 -2.87
N LEU A 11 7.69 42.07 -2.60
CA LEU A 11 7.53 41.36 -1.34
C LEU A 11 8.84 40.64 -1.00
N THR A 12 9.52 41.10 0.05
CA THR A 12 10.76 40.49 0.54
C THR A 12 10.54 39.02 0.89
N ASP A 13 11.50 38.16 0.52
CA ASP A 13 11.46 36.69 0.69
C ASP A 13 11.18 36.22 2.13
N ASN A 14 11.37 37.09 3.12
CA ASN A 14 11.12 36.79 4.54
C ASN A 14 9.63 36.73 4.93
N GLU A 15 8.71 37.36 4.19
CA GLU A 15 7.28 37.30 4.53
C GLU A 15 6.59 36.02 4.02
N ARG A 16 7.15 35.34 3.01
CA ARG A 16 6.67 34.02 2.56
C ARG A 16 6.89 32.90 3.58
N VAL A 17 7.82 33.08 4.53
CA VAL A 17 8.26 32.01 5.43
C VAL A 17 7.37 31.86 6.68
N ASN A 18 6.53 32.85 7.01
CA ASN A 18 5.78 32.89 8.28
C ASN A 18 4.29 32.53 8.21
N SER A 19 3.76 32.08 7.07
CA SER A 19 2.41 31.49 7.06
C SER A 19 2.43 30.19 7.88
N LYS A 20 1.69 30.17 8.98
CA LYS A 20 1.60 29.02 9.91
C LYS A 20 1.03 27.81 9.14
N ARG A 21 1.94 26.94 8.70
CA ARG A 21 1.67 25.71 7.96
C ARG A 21 0.86 24.75 8.83
N LYS A 22 -0.34 24.37 8.37
CA LYS A 22 -1.18 23.38 9.05
C LYS A 22 -1.25 22.12 8.20
N VAL A 23 -0.78 20.99 8.72
CA VAL A 23 -1.10 19.68 8.12
C VAL A 23 -2.63 19.53 8.08
N PRO A 24 -3.23 19.17 6.94
CA PRO A 24 -4.64 18.84 6.90
C PRO A 24 -4.96 17.72 7.90
N PHE A 25 -6.04 17.87 8.67
CA PHE A 25 -6.46 16.86 9.66
C PHE A 25 -6.52 15.44 9.08
N LEU A 26 -6.98 15.33 7.83
CA LEU A 26 -7.05 14.07 7.10
C LEU A 26 -5.69 13.36 6.97
N LEU A 27 -4.64 14.12 6.65
CA LEU A 27 -3.30 13.57 6.49
C LEU A 27 -2.73 13.13 7.85
N LEU A 28 -3.06 13.86 8.92
CA LEU A 28 -2.70 13.47 10.28
C LEU A 28 -3.34 12.12 10.67
N VAL A 29 -4.62 11.89 10.30
CA VAL A 29 -5.31 10.61 10.53
C VAL A 29 -4.64 9.49 9.75
N VAL A 30 -4.28 9.71 8.48
CA VAL A 30 -3.57 8.71 7.66
C VAL A 30 -2.21 8.38 8.31
N MET A 31 -1.39 9.39 8.63
CA MET A 31 -0.09 9.20 9.27
C MET A 31 -0.20 8.46 10.61
N TRP A 32 -1.24 8.77 11.41
CA TRP A 32 -1.53 8.08 12.67
C TRP A 32 -1.89 6.62 12.44
N SER A 33 -2.79 6.32 11.51
CA SER A 33 -3.19 4.94 11.24
C SER A 33 -2.01 4.07 10.75
N LEU A 34 -1.06 4.68 10.03
CA LEU A 34 0.10 4.01 9.45
C LEU A 34 1.34 3.96 10.35
N GLY A 35 1.32 4.58 11.54
CA GLY A 35 2.48 4.55 12.45
C GLY A 35 3.66 5.37 11.97
N VAL A 36 3.39 6.38 11.13
CA VAL A 36 4.42 7.28 10.57
C VAL A 36 4.87 8.30 11.61
N ILE A 37 3.99 8.63 12.57
CA ILE A 37 4.22 9.63 13.61
C ILE A 37 5.39 9.19 14.48
N ASP A 38 6.28 10.12 14.82
CA ASP A 38 7.46 9.82 15.63
C ASP A 38 7.20 10.14 17.11
N TRP A 39 7.83 9.36 17.98
CA TRP A 39 7.96 9.64 19.41
C TRP A 39 8.82 10.88 19.68
N SER A 40 9.79 11.14 18.81
CA SER A 40 10.75 12.22 19.02
C SER A 40 10.07 13.60 18.93
N PRO A 41 10.45 14.57 19.79
CA PRO A 41 9.98 15.93 19.61
C PRO A 41 10.44 16.43 18.23
N PRO A 42 9.63 17.26 17.53
CA PRO A 42 10.09 17.87 16.29
C PRO A 42 11.46 18.51 16.56
N LYS A 43 12.48 18.10 15.80
CA LYS A 43 13.78 18.74 15.92
C LYS A 43 13.54 20.20 15.56
N ASN A 44 13.88 21.12 16.47
CA ASN A 44 13.98 22.55 16.22
C ASN A 44 15.05 22.78 15.14
N ARG A 45 14.77 22.44 13.89
CA ARG A 45 15.40 23.07 12.74
C ARG A 45 14.50 24.25 12.42
N GLY A 46 15.06 25.45 12.56
CA GLY A 46 14.31 26.70 12.46
C GLY A 46 13.39 26.70 11.23
N SER A 47 12.21 27.29 11.45
CA SER A 47 11.21 27.74 10.45
C SER A 47 10.01 26.87 10.07
N HIS A 48 9.89 25.57 10.40
CA HIS A 48 8.72 24.78 9.94
C HIS A 48 7.96 24.06 11.07
N ASP A 49 7.28 24.83 11.92
CA ASP A 49 6.27 24.30 12.84
C ASP A 49 4.99 23.99 12.06
N ILE A 50 4.90 22.75 11.60
CA ILE A 50 3.84 22.21 10.73
C ILE A 50 2.57 21.77 11.51
N PHE A 51 2.64 21.78 12.85
CA PHE A 51 1.53 21.40 13.72
C PHE A 51 0.84 22.64 14.30
N PRO A 52 -0.50 22.66 14.44
CA PRO A 52 -1.19 23.75 15.10
C PRO A 52 -0.61 23.92 16.51
N ARG A 53 -0.04 25.09 16.79
CA ARG A 53 0.35 25.49 18.16
C ARG A 53 -0.92 25.86 18.93
N PRO A 54 -1.29 25.11 19.98
CA PRO A 54 -1.82 25.72 21.18
C PRO A 54 -0.74 25.61 22.27
N LEU A 55 -0.35 26.76 22.81
CA LEU A 55 0.38 26.94 24.08
C LEU A 55 1.60 26.03 24.34
N ILE A 56 2.76 26.63 24.10
CA ILE A 56 4.11 26.13 24.29
C ILE A 56 4.28 25.67 25.75
N GLY A 57 4.38 24.35 25.94
CA GLY A 57 4.62 23.69 27.22
C GLY A 57 4.24 22.21 27.20
N ASN A 58 3.05 21.87 26.68
CA ASN A 58 2.46 20.53 26.77
C ASN A 58 2.50 19.67 25.49
N LEU A 59 3.15 20.15 24.42
CA LEU A 59 3.20 19.44 23.12
C LEU A 59 3.94 18.09 23.19
N LYS A 60 4.98 17.97 24.01
CA LYS A 60 5.68 16.69 24.24
C LYS A 60 4.79 15.66 24.93
N LEU A 61 3.96 16.09 25.88
CA LEU A 61 3.00 15.21 26.57
C LEU A 61 1.83 14.80 25.68
N ARG A 62 1.42 15.61 24.69
CA ARG A 62 0.33 15.27 23.77
C ARG A 62 0.73 14.37 22.58
N ARG A 63 1.98 14.41 22.12
CA ARG A 63 2.46 13.57 20.99
C ARG A 63 2.74 12.12 21.37
N ARG A 64 3.32 11.89 22.55
CA ARG A 64 3.61 10.55 23.08
C ARG A 64 2.39 9.64 23.10
N PRO A 65 1.23 10.03 23.68
CA PRO A 65 0.06 9.17 23.66
C PRO A 65 -0.40 8.91 22.22
N PHE A 66 -0.34 9.89 21.32
CA PHE A 66 -0.74 9.70 19.92
C PHE A 66 0.13 8.66 19.20
N PHE A 67 1.44 8.68 19.42
CA PHE A 67 2.35 7.62 18.98
C PHE A 67 2.02 6.27 19.63
N VAL A 68 1.86 6.21 20.96
CA VAL A 68 1.56 4.95 21.67
C VAL A 68 0.27 4.35 21.14
N PHE A 69 -0.77 5.15 20.96
CA PHE A 69 -2.05 4.72 20.41
C PHE A 69 -1.90 4.22 18.98
N SER A 70 -1.14 4.91 18.13
CA SER A 70 -0.85 4.47 16.77
C SER A 70 -0.11 3.12 16.75
N ALA A 71 0.93 2.98 17.56
CA ALA A 71 1.69 1.73 17.68
C ALA A 71 0.79 0.60 18.21
N ALA A 72 0.07 0.84 19.30
CA ALA A 72 -0.86 -0.12 19.89
C ALA A 72 -1.95 -0.53 18.89
N PHE A 73 -2.46 0.41 18.09
CA PHE A 73 -3.41 0.15 17.02
C PHE A 73 -2.84 -0.81 15.97
N ILE A 74 -1.64 -0.55 15.45
CA ILE A 74 -0.98 -1.43 14.47
C ILE A 74 -0.68 -2.81 15.05
N PHE A 75 -0.17 -2.88 16.29
CA PHE A 75 0.08 -4.16 16.96
C PHE A 75 -1.21 -4.95 17.17
N THR A 76 -2.27 -4.30 17.65
CA THR A 76 -3.58 -4.93 17.89
C THR A 76 -4.20 -5.40 16.58
N MET A 77 -4.19 -4.58 15.52
CA MET A 77 -4.65 -5.00 14.20
C MET A 77 -3.86 -6.20 13.68
N THR A 78 -2.54 -6.18 13.81
CA THR A 78 -1.69 -7.29 13.34
C THR A 78 -2.02 -8.57 14.12
N PHE A 79 -2.06 -8.48 15.45
CA PHE A 79 -2.32 -9.62 16.33
C PHE A 79 -3.72 -10.20 16.10
N THR A 80 -4.76 -9.37 16.14
CA THR A 80 -6.15 -9.80 15.87
C THR A 80 -6.26 -10.41 14.48
N SER A 81 -5.50 -9.89 13.52
CA SER A 81 -5.52 -10.42 12.17
C SER A 81 -4.90 -11.81 12.06
N TYR A 82 -3.71 -12.02 12.62
CA TYR A 82 -3.08 -13.34 12.64
C TYR A 82 -3.89 -14.32 13.47
N PHE A 83 -4.43 -13.89 14.61
CA PHE A 83 -5.27 -14.73 15.47
C PHE A 83 -6.52 -15.21 14.74
N GLY A 84 -7.23 -14.31 14.05
CA GLY A 84 -8.41 -14.68 13.30
C GLY A 84 -8.09 -15.54 12.08
N ALA A 85 -6.97 -15.29 11.38
CA ALA A 85 -6.50 -16.17 10.32
C ALA A 85 -6.11 -17.57 10.82
N ALA A 86 -5.45 -17.66 11.98
CA ALA A 86 -5.10 -18.93 12.62
C ALA A 86 -6.35 -19.69 13.05
N THR A 87 -7.33 -19.01 13.64
CA THR A 87 -8.62 -19.62 14.01
C THR A 87 -9.34 -20.13 12.77
N TYR A 88 -9.38 -19.32 11.70
CA TYR A 88 -9.97 -19.72 10.44
C TYR A 88 -9.23 -20.92 9.83
N PHE A 89 -7.90 -20.91 9.83
CA PHE A 89 -7.08 -22.03 9.37
C PHE A 89 -7.45 -23.31 10.15
N MET A 90 -7.46 -23.26 11.47
CA MET A 90 -7.80 -24.42 12.31
C MET A 90 -9.23 -24.92 12.10
N CYS A 91 -10.18 -24.04 11.76
CA CYS A 91 -11.57 -24.43 11.51
C CYS A 91 -11.81 -25.06 10.12
N PHE A 92 -11.02 -24.69 9.09
CA PHE A 92 -11.34 -25.04 7.69
C PHE A 92 -10.29 -25.87 6.98
N VAL A 93 -9.10 -26.05 7.56
CA VAL A 93 -8.05 -26.88 6.95
C VAL A 93 -8.50 -28.32 6.83
N GLY A 94 -8.30 -28.90 5.64
CA GLY A 94 -8.68 -30.28 5.33
C GLY A 94 -10.15 -30.46 4.94
N LEU A 95 -11.02 -29.46 5.12
CA LEU A 95 -12.43 -29.57 4.75
C LEU A 95 -12.64 -29.26 3.26
N LYS A 96 -12.87 -30.30 2.45
CA LYS A 96 -13.10 -30.18 1.00
C LYS A 96 -14.19 -29.17 0.63
N GLN A 97 -15.28 -29.15 1.40
CA GLN A 97 -16.44 -28.28 1.15
C GLN A 97 -16.10 -26.79 1.30
N HIS A 98 -15.03 -26.47 2.03
CA HIS A 98 -14.59 -25.09 2.28
C HIS A 98 -13.27 -24.74 1.57
N PHE A 99 -12.74 -25.62 0.72
CA PHE A 99 -11.44 -25.41 0.05
C PHE A 99 -11.38 -24.08 -0.72
N LEU A 100 -12.37 -23.81 -1.58
CA LEU A 100 -12.39 -22.58 -2.37
C LEU A 100 -12.41 -21.34 -1.47
N ARG A 101 -13.20 -21.39 -0.40
CA ARG A 101 -13.31 -20.30 0.57
C ARG A 101 -12.00 -20.10 1.32
N PHE A 102 -11.35 -21.19 1.73
CA PHE A 102 -10.04 -21.17 2.35
C PHE A 102 -9.00 -20.52 1.44
N VAL A 103 -8.91 -20.93 0.17
CA VAL A 103 -7.96 -20.36 -0.78
C VAL A 103 -8.22 -18.86 -0.99
N ILE A 104 -9.46 -18.48 -1.29
CA ILE A 104 -9.80 -17.09 -1.57
C ILE A 104 -9.61 -16.22 -0.34
N VAL A 105 -10.04 -16.66 0.85
CA VAL A 105 -10.02 -15.84 2.06
C VAL A 105 -8.64 -15.83 2.71
N ILE A 106 -8.01 -16.99 2.91
CA ILE A 106 -6.77 -17.11 3.70
C ILE A 106 -5.51 -16.99 2.86
N VAL A 107 -5.51 -17.54 1.64
CA VAL A 107 -4.31 -17.56 0.81
C VAL A 107 -4.22 -16.30 -0.06
N CYS A 108 -5.36 -15.75 -0.47
CA CYS A 108 -5.38 -14.64 -1.45
C CYS A 108 -5.77 -13.30 -0.81
N TYR A 109 -6.98 -13.22 -0.26
CA TYR A 109 -7.53 -12.00 0.32
C TYR A 109 -6.69 -11.54 1.52
N TRP A 110 -6.49 -12.42 2.50
CA TRP A 110 -5.84 -12.02 3.75
C TRP A 110 -4.42 -11.50 3.59
N PRO A 111 -3.52 -12.18 2.84
CA PRO A 111 -2.16 -11.71 2.65
C PRO A 111 -2.10 -10.38 1.90
N SER A 112 -3.04 -10.16 0.96
CA SER A 112 -3.15 -8.89 0.24
C SER A 112 -3.44 -7.73 1.18
N PHE A 113 -4.47 -7.86 2.03
CA PHE A 113 -4.90 -6.78 2.91
C PHE A 113 -3.97 -6.57 4.12
N ILE A 114 -3.49 -7.66 4.74
CA ILE A 114 -2.58 -7.56 5.89
C ILE A 114 -1.18 -7.06 5.49
N SER A 115 -0.81 -7.14 4.20
CA SER A 115 0.51 -6.71 3.72
C SER A 115 0.82 -5.27 4.15
N GLY A 116 -0.14 -4.34 4.02
CA GLY A 116 0.00 -2.95 4.46
C GLY A 116 0.32 -2.84 5.95
N THR A 117 -0.40 -3.59 6.79
CA THR A 117 -0.16 -3.65 8.24
C THR A 117 1.21 -4.21 8.57
N VAL A 118 1.65 -5.28 7.88
CA VAL A 118 2.98 -5.88 8.05
C VAL A 118 4.09 -4.90 7.67
N PHE A 119 3.94 -4.16 6.56
CA PHE A 119 4.90 -3.14 6.15
C PHE A 119 4.99 -2.00 7.17
N THR A 120 3.84 -1.49 7.64
CA THR A 120 3.80 -0.43 8.65
C THR A 120 4.39 -0.89 9.98
N LEU A 121 4.09 -2.11 10.42
CA LEU A 121 4.65 -2.69 11.65
C LEU A 121 6.16 -2.88 11.54
N HIS A 122 6.63 -3.41 10.41
CA HIS A 122 8.07 -3.59 10.17
C HIS A 122 8.81 -2.26 10.19
N ALA A 123 8.24 -1.24 9.54
CA ALA A 123 8.80 0.10 9.54
C ALA A 123 8.82 0.71 10.95
N LEU A 124 7.72 0.57 11.70
CA LEU A 124 7.61 1.04 13.08
C LEU A 124 8.67 0.39 13.99
N ILE A 125 8.80 -0.94 13.97
CA ILE A 125 9.80 -1.66 14.77
C ILE A 125 11.21 -1.20 14.38
N LYS A 126 11.52 -1.17 13.08
CA LYS A 126 12.86 -0.80 12.61
C LYS A 126 13.21 0.65 12.93
N ASN A 127 12.27 1.59 12.80
CA ASN A 127 12.50 3.00 13.12
C ASN A 127 12.76 3.19 14.62
N ASN A 128 12.07 2.46 15.49
CA ASN A 128 12.25 2.58 16.94
C ASN A 128 13.47 1.83 17.47
N CYS A 129 13.79 0.65 16.93
CA CYS A 129 14.96 -0.13 17.35
C CYS A 129 16.30 0.46 16.85
N ARG A 130 16.31 1.31 15.81
CA ARG A 130 17.53 1.82 15.16
C ARG A 130 18.13 3.10 15.78
N LYS A 131 17.60 3.62 16.89
CA LYS A 131 18.15 4.83 17.55
C LYS A 131 19.65 4.74 17.91
N SER A 132 20.24 3.54 17.92
CA SER A 132 21.67 3.31 18.22
C SER A 132 22.62 3.27 16.99
N ARG A 133 22.14 3.12 15.74
CA ARG A 133 23.01 3.09 14.53
C ARG A 133 22.66 4.23 13.56
N ARG A 134 23.36 5.36 13.70
CA ARG A 134 23.22 6.58 12.88
C ARG A 134 23.54 6.41 11.38
N GLU A 135 24.01 5.25 10.94
CA GLU A 135 24.40 5.00 9.54
C GLU A 135 23.43 4.09 8.76
N THR A 136 22.13 4.20 9.01
CA THR A 136 21.18 3.38 8.25
C THR A 136 20.96 3.97 6.86
N LYS A 137 21.77 3.47 5.91
CA LYS A 137 21.71 3.57 4.44
C LYS A 137 20.52 4.41 3.93
N LYS A 138 20.81 5.57 3.35
CA LYS A 138 19.89 6.52 2.68
C LYS A 138 18.95 5.88 1.63
N THR A 139 19.05 4.57 1.36
CA THR A 139 18.30 3.82 0.33
C THR A 139 17.30 2.80 0.91
N SER A 140 17.03 2.82 2.22
CA SER A 140 16.13 1.87 2.88
C SER A 140 14.67 2.33 2.77
N TRP A 141 13.76 1.53 2.19
CA TRP A 141 12.34 1.90 2.05
C TRP A 141 11.63 2.25 3.37
N ILE A 142 12.15 1.81 4.52
CA ILE A 142 11.65 2.13 5.85
C ILE A 142 11.64 3.65 6.12
N THR A 143 12.55 4.43 5.50
CA THR A 143 12.60 5.89 5.66
C THR A 143 11.38 6.59 5.07
N LEU A 144 10.63 5.93 4.17
CA LEU A 144 9.36 6.44 3.65
C LEU A 144 8.35 6.67 4.78
N PHE A 145 8.37 5.84 5.83
CA PHE A 145 7.46 5.89 6.97
C PHE A 145 8.00 6.75 8.13
N GLN A 146 9.03 7.57 7.90
CA GLN A 146 9.51 8.51 8.91
C GLN A 146 8.78 9.84 8.77
N GLU A 147 8.19 10.34 9.86
CA GLU A 147 7.48 11.63 9.89
C GLU A 147 8.31 12.75 9.28
N SER A 148 9.58 12.89 9.67
CA SER A 148 10.45 13.97 9.17
C SER A 148 10.66 13.91 7.67
N THR A 149 10.94 12.72 7.13
CA THR A 149 11.19 12.54 5.69
C THR A 149 9.91 12.73 4.89
N PHE A 150 8.77 12.27 5.41
CA PHE A 150 7.49 12.46 4.74
C PHE A 150 7.06 13.93 4.72
N LEU A 151 7.18 14.65 5.84
CA LEU A 151 6.83 16.07 5.91
C LEU A 151 7.77 16.94 5.08
N GLU A 152 9.08 16.64 5.08
CA GLU A 152 10.04 17.30 4.19
C GLU A 152 9.63 17.12 2.72
N ARG A 153 9.26 15.90 2.35
CA ARG A 153 8.81 15.59 0.99
C ARG A 153 7.49 16.25 0.61
N LEU A 154 6.56 16.33 1.56
CA LEU A 154 5.28 16.99 1.33
C LEU A 154 5.47 18.48 1.00
N SER A 155 6.49 19.12 1.58
CA SER A 155 6.77 20.55 1.34
C SER A 155 7.10 20.88 -0.13
N TYR A 156 7.59 19.93 -0.92
CA TYR A 156 7.82 20.14 -2.36
C TYR A 156 6.51 20.38 -3.12
N LEU A 157 5.43 19.67 -2.76
CA LEU A 157 4.11 19.84 -3.38
C LEU A 157 3.46 21.19 -3.05
N GLU A 158 3.73 21.74 -1.87
CA GLU A 158 3.09 22.96 -1.38
C GLU A 158 3.61 24.23 -2.10
N ASN A 159 4.87 24.22 -2.54
CA ASN A 159 5.52 25.35 -3.21
C ASN A 159 4.86 25.74 -4.55
N TYR A 160 4.13 24.81 -5.18
CA TYR A 160 3.53 25.02 -6.50
C TYR A 160 2.09 25.55 -6.49
N LYS A 161 1.56 26.02 -5.35
CA LYS A 161 0.10 26.31 -5.17
C LYS A 161 -0.80 25.12 -5.55
N MET A 162 -0.23 23.92 -5.78
CA MET A 162 -0.94 22.66 -5.89
C MET A 162 -1.29 22.12 -4.49
N PHE A 163 -1.87 22.97 -3.64
CA PHE A 163 -2.85 22.46 -2.69
C PHE A 163 -4.15 22.34 -3.47
N PRO A 164 -4.52 21.10 -3.79
CA PRO A 164 -5.31 20.41 -2.80
C PRO A 164 -4.61 19.11 -2.42
N VAL A 165 -4.77 18.66 -1.17
CA VAL A 165 -4.81 17.21 -0.83
C VAL A 165 -5.29 16.47 -2.08
N PRO A 166 -4.49 15.60 -2.73
CA PRO A 166 -4.70 15.21 -4.12
C PRO A 166 -6.17 14.88 -4.27
N LYS A 167 -6.89 15.80 -4.94
CA LYS A 167 -8.34 16.09 -4.87
C LYS A 167 -9.08 15.25 -3.82
N PRO A 168 -9.80 15.79 -2.82
CA PRO A 168 -10.56 14.98 -1.84
C PRO A 168 -11.34 13.81 -2.47
N PHE A 169 -11.78 13.96 -3.72
CA PHE A 169 -12.20 12.88 -4.62
C PHE A 169 -11.34 11.59 -4.65
N VAL A 170 -10.01 11.66 -4.72
CA VAL A 170 -9.11 10.49 -4.73
C VAL A 170 -9.10 9.79 -3.37
N PHE A 171 -9.01 10.56 -2.28
CA PHE A 171 -9.17 10.00 -0.93
C PHE A 171 -10.54 9.34 -0.79
N VAL A 172 -11.60 10.04 -1.21
CA VAL A 172 -12.97 9.53 -1.24
C VAL A 172 -13.04 8.29 -2.11
N PHE A 173 -12.34 8.20 -3.24
CA PHE A 173 -12.34 7.01 -4.10
C PHE A 173 -11.75 5.78 -3.39
N PHE A 174 -10.58 5.92 -2.75
CA PHE A 174 -9.95 4.82 -2.01
C PHE A 174 -10.87 4.31 -0.88
N HIS A 175 -11.49 5.23 -0.13
CA HIS A 175 -12.43 4.87 0.93
C HIS A 175 -13.81 4.45 0.44
N PHE A 176 -14.27 4.94 -0.71
CA PHE A 176 -15.56 4.54 -1.29
C PHE A 176 -15.52 3.08 -1.76
N CYS A 177 -14.42 2.67 -2.39
CA CYS A 177 -14.22 1.27 -2.77
C CYS A 177 -14.19 0.35 -1.54
N GLU A 178 -13.55 0.81 -0.47
CA GLU A 178 -13.55 0.14 0.82
C GLU A 178 -14.97 0.06 1.40
N LEU A 179 -15.67 1.18 1.55
CA LEU A 179 -17.01 1.27 2.13
C LEU A 179 -18.02 0.42 1.36
N LEU A 180 -18.01 0.47 0.02
CA LEU A 180 -18.90 -0.33 -0.81
C LEU A 180 -18.67 -1.83 -0.57
N PHE A 181 -17.40 -2.24 -0.49
CA PHE A 181 -17.05 -3.62 -0.25
C PHE A 181 -17.35 -4.07 1.20
N SER A 182 -17.08 -3.21 2.18
CA SER A 182 -17.46 -3.34 3.59
C SER A 182 -18.96 -3.51 3.75
N PHE A 183 -19.77 -2.73 3.05
CA PHE A 183 -21.22 -2.80 3.08
C PHE A 183 -21.74 -4.14 2.53
N VAL A 184 -21.20 -4.58 1.38
CA VAL A 184 -21.53 -5.90 0.80
C VAL A 184 -21.16 -7.03 1.76
N ILE A 185 -19.99 -6.96 2.40
CA ILE A 185 -19.58 -7.90 3.45
C ILE A 185 -20.65 -7.93 4.54
N VAL A 186 -20.94 -6.78 5.17
CA VAL A 186 -21.84 -6.71 6.33
C VAL A 186 -23.24 -7.20 5.99
N ILE A 187 -23.83 -6.78 4.86
CA ILE A 187 -25.14 -7.28 4.41
C ILE A 187 -25.14 -8.78 4.29
N ILE A 188 -24.15 -9.35 3.59
CA ILE A 188 -24.07 -10.80 3.41
C ILE A 188 -23.99 -11.48 4.78
N TYR A 189 -23.19 -10.97 5.72
CA TYR A 189 -23.12 -11.56 7.05
C TYR A 189 -24.44 -11.49 7.82
N ILE A 190 -25.13 -10.35 7.78
CA ILE A 190 -26.40 -10.15 8.49
C ILE A 190 -27.52 -10.98 7.86
N GLU A 191 -27.63 -11.04 6.53
CA GLU A 191 -28.74 -11.72 5.86
C GLU A 191 -28.52 -13.22 5.74
N VAL A 192 -27.30 -13.62 5.39
CA VAL A 192 -26.99 -15.03 5.08
C VAL A 192 -26.62 -15.80 6.34
N TYR A 193 -25.79 -15.21 7.19
CA TYR A 193 -25.13 -15.94 8.26
C TYR A 193 -25.74 -15.68 9.65
N ASN A 194 -26.82 -14.90 9.77
CA ASN A 194 -27.39 -14.49 11.06
C ASN A 194 -27.53 -15.64 12.07
N LYS A 195 -28.04 -16.78 11.59
CA LYS A 195 -28.31 -17.98 12.42
C LYS A 195 -27.04 -18.73 12.84
N CYS A 196 -25.90 -18.40 12.25
CA CYS A 196 -24.62 -19.09 12.34
C CYS A 196 -23.51 -18.18 12.88
N LEU A 197 -23.81 -16.90 13.13
CA LEU A 197 -22.87 -15.94 13.65
C LEU A 197 -22.57 -16.23 15.12
N THR A 198 -21.32 -16.51 15.41
CA THR A 198 -20.79 -16.53 16.77
C THR A 198 -20.30 -15.13 17.17
N TRP A 199 -20.17 -14.83 18.46
CA TRP A 199 -19.54 -13.56 18.91
C TRP A 199 -18.15 -13.35 18.29
N LEU A 200 -17.40 -14.44 18.07
CA LEU A 200 -16.10 -14.43 17.42
C LEU A 200 -16.20 -14.04 15.94
N SER A 201 -17.31 -14.36 15.28
CA SER A 201 -17.60 -13.94 13.90
C SER A 201 -17.76 -12.42 13.81
N TYR A 202 -18.45 -11.79 14.76
CA TYR A 202 -18.59 -10.34 14.81
C TYR A 202 -17.24 -9.64 15.01
N ILE A 203 -16.40 -10.16 15.91
CA ILE A 203 -15.03 -9.64 16.12
C ILE A 203 -14.20 -9.79 14.84
N TRP A 204 -14.32 -10.93 14.15
CA TRP A 204 -13.63 -11.16 12.89
C TRP A 204 -14.07 -10.17 11.81
N ILE A 205 -15.38 -9.97 11.62
CA ILE A 205 -15.90 -8.98 10.66
C ILE A 205 -15.36 -7.58 10.99
N ALA A 206 -15.44 -7.17 12.26
CA ALA A 206 -14.91 -5.88 12.69
C ALA A 206 -13.40 -5.75 12.39
N ALA A 207 -12.61 -6.78 12.67
CA ALA A 207 -11.19 -6.82 12.33
C ALA A 207 -10.97 -6.72 10.80
N GLN A 208 -11.77 -7.42 9.99
CA GLN A 208 -11.68 -7.33 8.53
C GLN A 208 -11.93 -5.90 8.02
N LEU A 209 -12.95 -5.21 8.55
CA LEU A 209 -13.29 -3.83 8.19
C LEU A 209 -12.15 -2.86 8.57
N ILE A 210 -11.59 -3.03 9.77
CA ILE A 210 -10.48 -2.22 10.25
C ILE A 210 -9.22 -2.42 9.38
N VAL A 211 -8.88 -3.67 9.04
CA VAL A 211 -7.73 -3.99 8.18
C VAL A 211 -7.94 -3.44 6.77
N LEU A 212 -9.17 -3.52 6.25
CA LEU A 212 -9.51 -2.98 4.93
C LEU A 212 -9.36 -1.45 4.90
N THR A 213 -9.83 -0.76 5.94
CA THR A 213 -9.64 0.69 6.12
C THR A 213 -8.16 1.04 6.18
N HIS A 214 -7.37 0.27 6.94
CA HIS A 214 -5.91 0.45 7.02
C HIS A 214 -5.23 0.25 5.67
N PHE A 215 -5.65 -0.75 4.90
CA PHE A 215 -5.14 -1.01 3.56
C PHE A 215 -5.47 0.13 2.59
N ALA A 216 -6.67 0.71 2.68
CA ALA A 216 -7.05 1.90 1.90
C ALA A 216 -6.15 3.10 2.26
N ASN A 217 -5.93 3.36 3.55
CA ASN A 217 -4.99 4.39 4.01
C ASN A 217 -3.56 4.14 3.51
N PHE A 218 -3.11 2.89 3.54
CA PHE A 218 -1.79 2.49 3.03
C PHE A 218 -1.67 2.75 1.53
N CYS A 219 -2.67 2.36 0.74
CA CYS A 219 -2.72 2.64 -0.69
C CYS A 219 -2.69 4.15 -0.96
N TYR A 220 -3.52 4.92 -0.27
CA TYR A 220 -3.55 6.37 -0.39
C TYR A 220 -2.20 7.01 -0.04
N PHE A 221 -1.51 6.54 0.99
CA PHE A 221 -0.17 6.99 1.35
C PHE A 221 0.87 6.67 0.28
N LEU A 222 0.86 5.47 -0.29
CA LEU A 222 1.76 5.12 -1.40
C LEU A 222 1.46 5.94 -2.66
N TYR A 223 0.18 6.22 -2.92
CA TYR A 223 -0.22 7.11 -4.00
C TYR A 223 0.38 8.52 -3.78
N LEU A 224 0.26 9.08 -2.58
CA LEU A 224 0.87 10.38 -2.23
C LEU A 224 2.38 10.38 -2.45
N GLN A 225 3.10 9.37 -1.95
CA GLN A 225 4.55 9.24 -2.15
C GLN A 225 4.95 9.19 -3.61
N ARG A 226 4.12 8.57 -4.45
CA ARG A 226 4.33 8.50 -5.89
C ARG A 226 4.07 9.84 -6.57
N ILE A 227 3.03 10.59 -6.20
CA ILE A 227 2.80 11.95 -6.71
C ILE A 227 3.94 12.90 -6.32
N ILE A 228 4.40 12.83 -5.07
CA ILE A 228 5.59 13.56 -4.61
C ILE A 228 6.81 13.24 -5.48
N LEU A 229 7.02 11.97 -5.81
CA LEU A 229 8.16 11.56 -6.62
C LEU A 229 8.03 12.03 -8.09
N GLU A 230 6.82 12.09 -8.63
CA GLU A 230 6.55 12.67 -9.96
C GLU A 230 6.92 14.16 -10.00
N ASP A 231 6.56 14.91 -8.95
CA ASP A 231 6.91 16.33 -8.79
C ASP A 231 8.42 16.54 -8.55
N GLU A 232 9.04 15.73 -7.68
CA GLU A 232 10.49 15.77 -7.44
C GLU A 232 11.29 15.49 -8.72
N TYR A 233 10.78 14.62 -9.59
CA TYR A 233 11.34 14.39 -10.92
C TYR A 233 11.34 15.67 -11.77
N GLU A 234 10.21 16.36 -11.88
CA GLU A 234 10.09 17.60 -12.68
C GLU A 234 10.97 18.72 -12.12
N GLN A 235 11.07 18.82 -10.79
CA GLN A 235 11.97 19.75 -10.12
C GLN A 235 13.44 19.42 -10.36
N THR A 236 13.79 18.13 -10.36
CA THR A 236 15.17 17.70 -10.65
C THR A 236 15.53 18.00 -12.11
N GLU A 237 14.63 17.77 -13.04
CA GLU A 237 14.81 18.09 -14.47
C GLU A 237 15.07 19.59 -14.67
N THR A 238 14.18 20.45 -14.15
CA THR A 238 14.31 21.91 -14.25
C THR A 238 15.54 22.46 -13.52
N PHE A 239 15.92 21.88 -12.37
CA PHE A 239 17.13 22.25 -11.65
C PHE A 239 18.40 21.96 -12.47
N ILE A 240 18.46 20.79 -13.12
CA ILE A 240 19.60 20.41 -13.97
C ILE A 240 19.71 21.32 -15.18
N GLU A 241 18.58 21.69 -15.81
CA GLU A 241 18.56 22.65 -16.91
C GLU A 241 19.08 24.03 -16.49
N ALA A 242 18.65 24.52 -15.31
CA ALA A 242 19.02 25.83 -14.80
C ALA A 242 20.50 25.91 -14.35
N ASN A 243 21.05 24.82 -13.83
CA ASN A 243 22.42 24.76 -13.28
C ASN A 243 23.40 24.04 -14.23
N ARG A 244 23.13 24.10 -15.54
CA ARG A 244 24.04 23.58 -16.57
C ARG A 244 25.45 24.14 -16.38
N GLY A 245 26.45 23.26 -16.33
CA GLY A 245 27.85 23.60 -16.07
C GLY A 245 28.31 23.35 -14.63
N ASN A 246 27.40 23.19 -13.66
CA ASN A 246 27.75 22.78 -12.29
C ASN A 246 27.47 21.29 -12.07
N LEU A 247 28.45 20.44 -12.42
CA LEU A 247 28.29 18.98 -12.37
C LEU A 247 28.03 18.47 -10.94
N GLU A 248 28.69 19.05 -9.93
CA GLU A 248 28.58 18.59 -8.55
C GLU A 248 27.15 18.76 -8.02
N GLU A 249 26.57 19.95 -8.15
CA GLU A 249 25.19 20.23 -7.73
C GLU A 249 24.17 19.36 -8.48
N CYS A 250 24.36 19.18 -9.79
CA CYS A 250 23.49 18.32 -10.60
C CYS A 250 23.58 16.84 -10.16
N THR A 251 24.78 16.34 -9.87
CA THR A 251 24.95 14.96 -9.37
C THR A 251 24.34 14.76 -7.99
N GLU A 252 24.40 15.77 -7.10
CA GLU A 252 23.73 15.71 -5.81
C GLU A 252 22.20 15.66 -5.97
N ALA A 253 21.63 16.51 -6.84
CA ALA A 253 20.21 16.51 -7.15
C ALA A 253 19.74 15.14 -7.69
N VAL A 254 20.47 14.58 -8.68
CA VAL A 254 20.20 13.24 -9.24
C VAL A 254 20.30 12.16 -8.15
N THR A 255 21.30 12.24 -7.27
CA THR A 255 21.49 11.27 -6.18
C THR A 255 20.34 11.30 -5.19
N LYS A 256 19.87 12.50 -4.83
CA LYS A 256 18.75 12.69 -3.92
C LYS A 256 17.46 12.12 -4.52
N PHE A 257 17.17 12.47 -5.77
CA PHE A 257 16.03 11.91 -6.51
C PHE A 257 16.13 10.38 -6.61
N PHE A 258 17.31 9.85 -6.97
CA PHE A 258 17.56 8.41 -7.03
C PHE A 258 17.26 7.70 -5.71
N CYS A 259 17.71 8.26 -4.58
CA CYS A 259 17.46 7.67 -3.27
C CYS A 259 15.96 7.55 -3.00
N ASN A 260 15.18 8.60 -3.29
CA ASN A 260 13.74 8.62 -3.07
C ASN A 260 13.00 7.66 -4.02
N TYR A 261 13.36 7.70 -5.31
CA TYR A 261 12.89 6.76 -6.33
C TYR A 261 13.13 5.30 -5.92
N TYR A 262 14.35 4.98 -5.50
CA TYR A 262 14.77 3.60 -5.26
C TYR A 262 14.13 3.03 -3.98
N GLN A 263 13.96 3.86 -2.95
CA GLN A 263 13.19 3.49 -1.75
C GLN A 263 11.75 3.11 -2.12
N LEU A 264 11.06 3.98 -2.88
CA LEU A 264 9.67 3.75 -3.27
C LEU A 264 9.53 2.53 -4.17
N ARG A 265 10.40 2.39 -5.17
CA ARG A 265 10.44 1.23 -6.07
C ARG A 265 10.63 -0.07 -5.32
N LYS A 266 11.53 -0.13 -4.33
CA LYS A 266 11.75 -1.33 -3.52
C LYS A 266 10.48 -1.77 -2.77
N LEU A 267 9.78 -0.82 -2.17
CA LEU A 267 8.53 -1.11 -1.46
C LEU A 267 7.44 -1.56 -2.42
N PHE A 268 7.24 -0.82 -3.52
CA PHE A 268 6.24 -1.14 -4.54
C PHE A 268 6.47 -2.52 -5.15
N LEU A 269 7.69 -2.85 -5.55
CA LEU A 269 8.00 -4.15 -6.13
C LEU A 269 7.64 -5.29 -5.17
N LEU A 270 8.03 -5.18 -3.90
CA LEU A 270 7.75 -6.20 -2.91
C LEU A 270 6.24 -6.32 -2.63
N TRP A 271 5.56 -5.19 -2.43
CA TRP A 271 4.14 -5.16 -2.14
C TRP A 271 3.28 -5.63 -3.32
N LEU A 272 3.50 -5.09 -4.53
CA LEU A 272 2.78 -5.49 -5.74
C LEU A 272 3.00 -6.96 -6.08
N SER A 273 4.18 -7.53 -5.81
CA SER A 273 4.40 -8.97 -6.00
C SER A 273 3.44 -9.80 -5.14
N ILE A 274 3.21 -9.40 -3.88
CA ILE A 274 2.26 -10.06 -2.98
C ILE A 274 0.83 -9.93 -3.51
N ILE A 275 0.45 -8.73 -3.92
CA ILE A 275 -0.89 -8.44 -4.45
C ILE A 275 -1.15 -9.24 -5.72
N PHE A 276 -0.28 -9.13 -6.73
CA PHE A 276 -0.43 -9.84 -7.99
C PHE A 276 -0.41 -11.36 -7.77
N PHE A 277 0.52 -11.90 -7.00
CA PHE A 277 0.53 -13.33 -6.68
C PHE A 277 -0.81 -13.78 -6.08
N SER A 278 -1.32 -13.04 -5.09
CA SER A 278 -2.57 -13.38 -4.41
C SER A 278 -3.78 -13.35 -5.36
N ILE A 279 -3.88 -12.33 -6.21
CA ILE A 279 -4.99 -12.19 -7.15
C ILE A 279 -4.93 -13.26 -8.22
N THR A 280 -3.75 -13.43 -8.84
CA THR A 280 -3.53 -14.38 -9.94
C THR A 280 -3.78 -15.81 -9.48
N PHE A 281 -3.26 -16.19 -8.30
CA PHE A 281 -3.53 -17.48 -7.68
C PHE A 281 -5.01 -17.65 -7.30
N GLY A 282 -5.64 -16.63 -6.74
CA GLY A 282 -7.06 -16.67 -6.35
C GLY A 282 -8.01 -16.84 -7.53
N ILE A 283 -7.76 -16.11 -8.63
CA ILE A 283 -8.52 -16.24 -9.88
C ILE A 283 -8.32 -17.64 -10.46
N ALA A 284 -7.08 -18.13 -10.53
CA ALA A 284 -6.78 -19.46 -11.03
C ALA A 284 -7.51 -20.55 -10.24
N ALA A 285 -7.45 -20.48 -8.90
CA ALA A 285 -8.15 -21.41 -8.02
C ALA A 285 -9.68 -21.35 -8.18
N TYR A 286 -10.24 -20.14 -8.31
CA TYR A 286 -11.67 -19.94 -8.53
C TYR A 286 -12.16 -20.52 -9.85
N ILE A 287 -11.43 -20.25 -10.94
CA ILE A 287 -11.75 -20.77 -12.28
C ILE A 287 -11.65 -22.30 -12.28
N THR A 288 -10.53 -22.85 -11.80
CA THR A 288 -10.31 -24.31 -11.75
C THR A 288 -11.39 -25.02 -10.94
N TRP A 289 -11.78 -24.46 -9.79
CA TRP A 289 -12.85 -25.02 -8.96
C TRP A 289 -14.21 -24.95 -9.65
N SER A 290 -14.49 -23.85 -10.36
CA SER A 290 -15.76 -23.66 -11.05
C SER A 290 -15.96 -24.66 -12.19
N TYR A 291 -14.89 -24.99 -12.93
CA TYR A 291 -14.91 -26.06 -13.93
C TYR A 291 -15.05 -27.45 -13.29
N LYS A 292 -14.33 -27.74 -12.21
CA LYS A 292 -14.40 -29.04 -11.52
C LYS A 292 -15.80 -29.35 -10.95
N LYS A 293 -16.58 -28.32 -10.59
CA LYS A 293 -17.96 -28.50 -10.09
C LYS A 293 -18.96 -28.93 -11.20
N GLN A 294 -18.57 -28.86 -12.48
CA GLN A 294 -19.36 -29.42 -13.58
C GLN A 294 -19.19 -30.95 -13.74
N ASP A 295 -18.12 -31.54 -13.16
CA ASP A 295 -17.79 -32.99 -13.28
C ASP A 295 -18.09 -33.81 -12.00
N VAL A 296 -19.00 -33.36 -11.13
CA VAL A 296 -19.25 -34.03 -9.83
C VAL A 296 -20.13 -35.28 -9.98
N ALA A 297 -19.64 -36.28 -10.71
CA ALA A 297 -20.12 -37.66 -10.67
C ALA A 297 -19.09 -38.65 -10.10
N GLY A 298 -17.83 -38.27 -9.83
CA GLY A 298 -16.88 -39.29 -9.36
C GLY A 298 -15.52 -38.84 -8.88
N PHE A 299 -15.42 -38.11 -7.76
CA PHE A 299 -14.11 -37.92 -7.12
C PHE A 299 -14.09 -38.04 -5.59
N THR A 300 -13.63 -39.21 -5.14
CA THR A 300 -13.15 -39.53 -3.79
C THR A 300 -11.66 -39.17 -3.66
N VAL A 301 -11.32 -37.90 -3.44
CA VAL A 301 -9.94 -37.55 -3.01
C VAL A 301 -9.73 -38.07 -1.58
N LEU A 302 -8.58 -38.71 -1.28
CA LEU A 302 -8.22 -39.23 0.05
C LEU A 302 -8.72 -38.34 1.19
N SER A 303 -9.64 -38.86 1.99
CA SER A 303 -9.91 -38.34 3.33
C SER A 303 -8.69 -38.67 4.17
N THR A 304 -7.71 -37.76 4.24
CA THR A 304 -6.76 -37.82 5.35
C THR A 304 -7.59 -37.67 6.63
N GLN A 305 -7.61 -38.74 7.42
CA GLN A 305 -8.21 -38.81 8.74
C GLN A 305 -7.47 -37.86 9.68
N PHE A 306 -7.66 -36.55 9.50
CA PHE A 306 -7.45 -35.62 10.60
C PHE A 306 -8.65 -35.74 11.52
N PRO A 307 -8.45 -35.97 12.84
CA PRO A 307 -9.54 -36.20 13.76
C PRO A 307 -10.46 -34.97 13.76
N LEU A 308 -11.64 -35.14 13.15
CA LEU A 308 -12.63 -34.09 12.97
C LEU A 308 -13.23 -33.71 14.33
N HIS A 309 -12.87 -32.51 14.77
CA HIS A 309 -13.48 -31.71 15.82
C HIS A 309 -13.67 -32.38 17.20
N PRO A 310 -12.87 -32.02 18.22
CA PRO A 310 -13.38 -32.10 19.59
C PRO A 310 -14.71 -31.34 19.64
N GLN A 311 -15.76 -31.99 20.17
CA GLN A 311 -17.17 -31.53 20.13
C GLN A 311 -17.38 -30.09 20.66
N GLY A 312 -16.42 -29.52 21.39
CA GLY A 312 -16.41 -28.10 21.81
C GLY A 312 -16.09 -27.07 20.72
N MET A 313 -15.44 -27.44 19.61
CA MET A 313 -15.04 -26.48 18.56
C MET A 313 -16.19 -26.03 17.65
N LYS A 314 -17.31 -26.78 17.59
CA LYS A 314 -18.50 -26.38 16.80
C LYS A 314 -19.09 -25.03 17.23
N LYS A 315 -18.91 -24.64 18.49
CA LYS A 315 -19.34 -23.33 19.03
C LYS A 315 -18.35 -22.19 18.75
N ALA A 316 -17.08 -22.52 18.47
CA ALA A 316 -16.04 -21.53 18.25
C ALA A 316 -15.84 -21.21 16.76
N CYS A 317 -16.07 -22.17 15.87
CA CYS A 317 -15.87 -21.95 14.44
C CYS A 317 -16.97 -21.05 13.84
N PRO A 318 -16.61 -19.91 13.22
CA PRO A 318 -17.54 -18.86 12.82
C PRO A 318 -18.50 -19.25 11.66
N TYR A 319 -18.38 -20.46 11.09
CA TYR A 319 -19.21 -20.93 9.96
C TYR A 319 -19.55 -22.42 10.05
N SER A 320 -19.94 -22.90 11.24
CA SER A 320 -20.26 -24.32 11.48
C SER A 320 -21.62 -24.78 10.91
N CYS A 321 -22.39 -23.91 10.26
CA CYS A 321 -23.59 -24.30 9.54
C CYS A 321 -23.23 -24.91 8.18
N ASP A 322 -23.86 -26.05 7.84
CA ASP A 322 -23.60 -26.83 6.63
C ASP A 322 -23.78 -26.01 5.32
N ASP A 323 -22.70 -25.37 4.87
CA ASP A 323 -22.50 -24.69 3.58
C ASP A 323 -22.93 -25.49 2.31
N PRO A 324 -22.90 -26.86 2.24
CA PRO A 324 -23.29 -27.56 1.02
C PRO A 324 -24.74 -27.32 0.56
N LYS A 325 -25.72 -27.29 1.49
CA LYS A 325 -27.13 -26.96 1.15
C LYS A 325 -27.31 -25.50 0.74
N TYR A 326 -26.41 -24.63 1.19
CA TYR A 326 -26.47 -23.19 0.93
C TYR A 326 -26.02 -22.84 -0.50
N LEU A 327 -24.94 -23.47 -0.99
CA LEU A 327 -24.42 -23.29 -2.36
C LEU A 327 -25.23 -24.00 -3.46
N GLU A 328 -26.26 -24.77 -3.08
CA GLU A 328 -27.26 -25.34 -4.00
C GLU A 328 -28.25 -24.26 -4.47
N ASN A 329 -28.54 -23.25 -3.65
CA ASN A 329 -29.38 -22.14 -4.06
C ASN A 329 -28.61 -21.19 -5.00
N GLN A 330 -29.17 -20.94 -6.17
CA GLN A 330 -28.56 -20.12 -7.22
C GLN A 330 -28.26 -18.68 -6.76
N SER A 331 -29.16 -18.06 -5.99
CA SER A 331 -28.98 -16.70 -5.48
C SER A 331 -27.81 -16.61 -4.50
N HIS A 332 -27.67 -17.62 -3.63
CA HIS A 332 -26.57 -17.72 -2.67
C HIS A 332 -25.22 -17.97 -3.34
N ARG A 333 -25.19 -18.77 -4.41
CA ARG A 333 -23.99 -18.99 -5.24
C ARG A 333 -23.55 -17.71 -5.95
N LEU A 334 -24.51 -16.92 -6.45
CA LEU A 334 -24.23 -15.61 -7.06
C LEU A 334 -23.62 -14.65 -6.03
N ILE A 335 -24.22 -14.55 -4.84
CA ILE A 335 -23.71 -13.71 -3.74
C ILE A 335 -22.29 -14.11 -3.33
N PHE A 336 -22.04 -15.41 -3.16
CA PHE A 336 -20.69 -15.92 -2.84
C PHE A 336 -19.67 -15.56 -3.94
N THR A 337 -20.09 -15.65 -5.21
CA THR A 337 -19.25 -15.29 -6.36
C THR A 337 -18.91 -13.81 -6.36
N ILE A 338 -19.90 -12.93 -6.17
CA ILE A 338 -19.68 -11.48 -6.07
C ILE A 338 -18.71 -11.17 -4.92
N LEU A 339 -18.89 -11.80 -3.76
CA LEU A 339 -18.00 -11.61 -2.61
C LEU A 339 -16.57 -12.10 -2.92
N ALA A 340 -16.44 -13.29 -3.50
CA ALA A 340 -15.16 -13.88 -3.87
C ALA A 340 -14.39 -13.01 -4.87
N LEU A 341 -15.06 -12.57 -5.94
CA LEU A 341 -14.49 -11.68 -6.93
C LEU A 341 -14.16 -10.31 -6.34
N GLY A 342 -15.04 -9.74 -5.52
CA GLY A 342 -14.78 -8.49 -4.81
C GLY A 342 -13.53 -8.57 -3.93
N LYS A 343 -13.33 -9.68 -3.21
CA LYS A 343 -12.12 -9.94 -2.41
C LYS A 343 -10.83 -9.93 -3.22
N LEU A 344 -10.89 -10.34 -4.49
CA LEU A 344 -9.73 -10.39 -5.38
C LEU A 344 -9.55 -9.05 -6.13
N PHE A 345 -10.63 -8.42 -6.59
CA PHE A 345 -10.56 -7.21 -7.40
C PHE A 345 -10.36 -5.93 -6.59
N THR A 346 -10.91 -5.80 -5.39
CA THR A 346 -10.70 -4.61 -4.55
C THR A 346 -9.20 -4.32 -4.32
N PRO A 347 -8.36 -5.27 -3.85
CA PRO A 347 -6.93 -4.98 -3.68
C PRO A 347 -6.24 -4.72 -5.02
N ALA A 348 -6.69 -5.36 -6.12
CA ALA A 348 -6.18 -5.14 -7.46
C ALA A 348 -6.42 -3.70 -7.94
N ILE A 349 -7.67 -3.23 -7.86
CA ILE A 349 -8.12 -1.92 -8.32
C ILE A 349 -7.39 -0.83 -7.53
N LEU A 350 -7.33 -0.95 -6.19
CA LEU A 350 -6.63 0.03 -5.37
C LEU A 350 -5.14 0.06 -5.71
N SER A 351 -4.49 -1.10 -5.83
CA SER A 351 -3.06 -1.18 -6.17
C SER A 351 -2.74 -0.68 -7.58
N PHE A 352 -3.62 -0.93 -8.55
CA PHE A 352 -3.50 -0.43 -9.91
C PHE A 352 -3.60 1.11 -9.94
N ASN A 353 -4.53 1.70 -9.17
CA ASN A 353 -4.65 3.15 -9.08
C ASN A 353 -3.43 3.81 -8.41
N VAL A 354 -2.88 3.20 -7.37
CA VAL A 354 -1.63 3.67 -6.73
C VAL A 354 -0.49 3.74 -7.76
N THR A 355 -0.37 2.73 -8.62
CA THR A 355 0.68 2.63 -9.65
C THR A 355 0.34 3.34 -10.97
N LYS A 356 -0.92 3.74 -11.20
CA LYS A 356 -1.47 4.08 -12.55
C LYS A 356 -1.06 3.02 -13.62
N GLY A 357 -0.90 1.76 -13.22
CA GLY A 357 -0.46 0.69 -14.13
C GLY A 357 0.95 0.84 -14.70
N LEU A 358 1.78 1.76 -14.18
CA LEU A 358 3.14 2.00 -14.66
C LEU A 358 4.16 1.59 -13.58
N ASP A 359 5.23 0.90 -14.00
CA ASP A 359 6.39 0.69 -13.13
C ASP A 359 6.98 2.06 -12.80
N ILE A 360 7.25 2.33 -11.52
CA ILE A 360 8.00 3.51 -11.04
C ILE A 360 9.29 3.70 -11.85
N LYS A 361 9.86 2.60 -12.38
CA LYS A 361 10.97 2.62 -13.36
C LYS A 361 10.77 3.60 -14.52
N TYR A 362 9.55 3.84 -14.97
CA TYR A 362 9.24 4.81 -16.01
C TYR A 362 9.79 6.20 -15.68
N MET A 363 9.68 6.68 -14.44
CA MET A 363 10.19 8.00 -14.04
C MET A 363 11.71 8.10 -14.18
N TRP A 364 12.43 7.06 -13.80
CA TRP A 364 13.89 7.02 -13.96
C TRP A 364 14.32 6.96 -15.42
N ASN A 365 13.66 6.12 -16.21
CA ASN A 365 13.91 6.03 -17.65
C ASN A 365 13.61 7.35 -18.36
N ARG A 366 12.56 8.05 -17.94
CA ARG A 366 12.17 9.37 -18.47
C ARG A 366 13.26 10.41 -18.17
N LEU A 367 13.80 10.43 -16.95
CA LEU A 367 14.94 11.31 -16.61
C LEU A 367 16.16 11.03 -17.49
N ILE A 368 16.56 9.76 -17.63
CA ILE A 368 17.68 9.38 -18.50
C ILE A 368 17.43 9.86 -19.95
N LEU A 369 16.23 9.59 -20.48
CA LEU A 369 15.88 10.02 -21.84
C LEU A 369 15.96 11.54 -21.99
N ARG A 370 15.49 12.30 -21.00
CA ARG A 370 15.56 13.75 -20.98
C ARG A 370 16.99 14.27 -20.96
N LEU A 371 17.86 13.71 -20.12
CA LEU A 371 19.28 14.06 -20.11
C LEU A 371 19.94 13.78 -21.47
N HIS A 372 19.63 12.65 -22.11
CA HIS A 372 20.09 12.33 -23.48
C HIS A 372 19.55 13.30 -24.55
N LEU A 373 18.35 13.85 -24.36
CA LEU A 373 17.81 14.86 -25.28
C LEU A 373 18.48 16.22 -25.07
N MET A 374 18.73 16.61 -23.82
CA MET A 374 19.44 17.84 -23.47
C MET A 374 20.89 17.82 -23.95
N SER A 375 21.57 16.67 -23.88
CA SER A 375 22.96 16.52 -24.34
C SER A 375 23.12 16.77 -25.84
N LYS A 376 22.10 16.47 -26.66
CA LYS A 376 22.12 16.77 -28.10
C LYS A 376 22.09 18.27 -28.41
N THR A 377 21.75 19.11 -27.44
CA THR A 377 21.57 20.55 -27.61
C THR A 377 22.69 21.40 -27.00
N GLY A 378 23.73 20.80 -26.40
CA GLY A 378 24.76 21.54 -25.67
C GLY A 378 26.09 20.83 -25.49
N GLU A 379 26.91 21.36 -24.57
CA GLU A 379 28.33 20.99 -24.33
C GLU A 379 28.51 19.54 -23.85
N SER A 380 29.27 18.75 -24.59
CA SER A 380 29.52 17.32 -24.30
C SER A 380 30.18 17.06 -22.95
N ASP A 381 30.97 18.00 -22.45
CA ASP A 381 31.87 17.81 -21.32
C ASP A 381 31.13 17.79 -19.97
N PHE A 382 29.96 18.43 -19.91
CA PHE A 382 29.06 18.38 -18.76
C PHE A 382 28.08 17.20 -18.86
N TRP A 383 27.43 17.03 -20.01
CA TRP A 383 26.32 16.07 -20.15
C TRP A 383 26.77 14.61 -20.12
N ASN A 384 27.91 14.27 -20.74
CA ASN A 384 28.37 12.88 -20.82
C ASN A 384 28.70 12.29 -19.43
N PRO A 385 29.45 12.99 -18.54
CA PRO A 385 29.64 12.53 -17.17
C PRO A 385 28.35 12.37 -16.38
N LEU A 386 27.41 13.32 -16.49
CA LEU A 386 26.15 13.28 -15.76
C LEU A 386 25.25 12.13 -16.21
N ILE A 387 25.14 11.90 -17.52
CA ILE A 387 24.41 10.77 -18.10
C ILE A 387 25.02 9.46 -17.62
N LYS A 388 26.35 9.31 -17.76
CA LYS A 388 27.06 8.11 -17.32
C LYS A 388 26.83 7.83 -15.84
N TYR A 389 26.93 8.85 -14.99
CA TYR A 389 26.65 8.74 -13.56
C TYR A 389 25.20 8.29 -13.29
N THR A 390 24.22 8.87 -13.99
CA THR A 390 22.81 8.52 -13.86
C THR A 390 22.55 7.07 -14.32
N GLU A 391 23.18 6.62 -15.39
CA GLU A 391 23.07 5.24 -15.86
C GLU A 391 23.71 4.24 -14.88
N GLU A 392 24.85 4.59 -14.29
CA GLU A 392 25.55 3.76 -13.29
C GLU A 392 24.76 3.63 -11.98
N LEU A 393 24.00 4.66 -11.59
CA LEU A 393 23.12 4.59 -10.43
C LEU A 393 21.95 3.61 -10.64
N HIS A 394 21.50 3.37 -11.87
CA HIS A 394 20.32 2.54 -12.09
C HIS A 394 20.60 1.08 -11.66
N PRO A 395 19.82 0.53 -10.70
CA PRO A 395 20.01 -0.83 -10.25
C PRO A 395 19.77 -1.80 -11.41
N LYS A 396 20.80 -2.58 -11.76
CA LYS A 396 20.66 -3.71 -12.69
C LYS A 396 19.49 -4.57 -12.19
N THR A 397 18.51 -4.80 -13.07
CA THR A 397 17.32 -5.56 -12.70
C THR A 397 17.75 -7.00 -12.50
N THR A 398 17.91 -7.44 -11.25
CA THR A 398 18.40 -8.77 -10.92
C THR A 398 17.42 -9.85 -11.38
N MET A 399 17.90 -11.05 -11.69
CA MET A 399 17.05 -12.19 -12.07
C MET A 399 15.96 -12.48 -11.01
N ASP A 400 16.26 -12.28 -9.73
CA ASP A 400 15.30 -12.36 -8.63
C ASP A 400 14.08 -11.46 -8.81
N THR A 401 14.27 -10.26 -9.38
CA THR A 401 13.17 -9.33 -9.64
C THR A 401 12.30 -9.86 -10.77
N LYS A 402 12.89 -10.45 -11.81
CA LYS A 402 12.14 -11.07 -12.92
C LYS A 402 11.37 -12.31 -12.45
N LEU A 403 11.99 -13.15 -11.63
CA LEU A 403 11.37 -14.37 -11.07
C LEU A 403 10.15 -14.05 -10.20
N ARG A 404 10.17 -12.95 -9.42
CA ARG A 404 9.01 -12.50 -8.63
C ARG A 404 7.79 -12.14 -9.48
N PHE A 405 7.96 -11.74 -10.73
CA PHE A 405 6.86 -11.50 -11.67
C PHE A 405 6.48 -12.75 -12.47
N ILE A 406 7.43 -13.64 -12.75
CA ILE A 406 7.19 -14.88 -13.51
C ILE A 406 6.43 -15.91 -12.67
N ILE A 407 6.72 -16.04 -11.37
CA ILE A 407 6.08 -17.03 -10.49
C ILE A 407 4.54 -16.88 -10.44
N PRO A 408 3.97 -15.68 -10.26
CA PRO A 408 2.52 -15.45 -10.38
C PRO A 408 1.92 -15.86 -11.74
N VAL A 409 2.63 -15.55 -12.83
CA VAL A 409 2.18 -15.87 -14.20
C VAL A 409 2.22 -17.37 -14.46
N LEU A 410 3.28 -18.06 -14.00
CA LEU A 410 3.35 -19.52 -14.04
C LEU A 410 2.24 -20.15 -13.19
N GLY A 411 1.93 -19.59 -12.01
CA GLY A 411 0.82 -20.03 -11.18
C GLY A 411 -0.54 -19.95 -11.90
N LEU A 412 -0.80 -18.87 -12.63
CA LEU A 412 -1.95 -18.76 -13.53
C LEU A 412 -1.93 -19.81 -14.63
N ALA A 413 -0.81 -19.95 -15.34
CA ALA A 413 -0.67 -20.89 -16.44
C ALA A 413 -0.91 -22.34 -15.99
N PHE A 414 -0.34 -22.75 -14.85
CA PHE A 414 -0.57 -24.07 -14.27
C PHE A 414 -2.02 -24.27 -13.80
N GLY A 415 -2.67 -23.23 -13.26
CA GLY A 415 -4.10 -23.27 -12.94
C GLY A 415 -4.98 -23.48 -14.16
N PHE A 416 -4.74 -22.72 -15.25
CA PHE A 416 -5.46 -22.88 -16.50
C PHE A 416 -5.22 -24.24 -17.16
N LEU A 417 -3.96 -24.70 -17.24
CA LEU A 417 -3.61 -25.98 -17.83
C LEU A 417 -4.13 -27.17 -17.01
N GLY A 418 -4.11 -27.06 -15.68
CA GLY A 418 -4.67 -28.07 -14.78
C GLY A 418 -6.21 -28.15 -14.86
N GLY A 419 -6.89 -27.04 -15.13
CA GLY A 419 -8.32 -27.03 -15.43
C GLY A 419 -8.65 -27.61 -16.81
N TRP A 420 -7.83 -27.31 -17.83
CA TRP A 420 -8.03 -27.77 -19.21
C TRP A 420 -7.83 -29.27 -19.38
N LYS A 421 -6.81 -29.86 -18.76
CA LYS A 421 -6.47 -31.29 -18.93
C LYS A 421 -7.54 -32.25 -18.39
N ASN A 422 -8.48 -31.77 -17.58
CA ASN A 422 -9.62 -32.57 -17.12
C ASN A 422 -10.83 -32.52 -18.08
N GLN A 423 -10.75 -31.77 -19.19
CA GLN A 423 -11.82 -31.68 -20.20
C GLN A 423 -11.59 -32.56 -21.44
N THR A 424 -10.43 -33.21 -21.55
CA THR A 424 -10.07 -34.17 -22.61
C THR A 424 -9.84 -35.53 -21.99
#